data_AF-A0A3D4X0N9-F1
#
_entry.id   AF-A0A3D4X0N9-F1
#
_cell.length_a   1.000
_cell.length_b   1.000
_cell.length_c   1.000
_cell.angle_alpha   90.00
_cell.angle_beta   90.00
_cell.angle_gamma   90.00
#
_symmetry.space_group_name_H-M   'P 1'
#
loop_
_entity.id
_entity.type
_entity.pdbx_description
1 polymer ?
#
loop_
_entity_poly.entity_id
_entity_poly.type
_entity_poly.pdbx_seq_one_letter_code
_entity_poly.pdbx_strand_id
1 'polypeptide(L)'
;MARRPIKPPKLYFSFRSPYSWLTLRRLRDAVPNVMDVFDVMPYWDPDERTSRELAQAGGEFHYAQMSRAKHLYILMDTKRLAQAEGIPMAWPIDVDPFWELPHLGWLRA
;
A
#
# COMPACT_ATOMS: atom_id res chain seq x y z
N MET A 1 6.24 -11.13 -36.95
CA MET A 1 5.23 -10.75 -35.94
C MET A 1 5.88 -9.80 -34.94
N ALA A 2 5.42 -8.55 -34.84
CA ALA A 2 5.96 -7.61 -33.85
C ALA A 2 5.52 -8.05 -32.44
N ARG A 3 6.47 -8.22 -31.50
CA ARG A 3 6.14 -8.50 -30.10
C ARG A 3 5.37 -7.31 -29.54
N ARG A 4 4.19 -7.57 -28.98
CA ARG A 4 3.40 -6.57 -28.26
C ARG A 4 4.26 -6.02 -27.13
N PRO A 5 4.31 -4.68 -26.91
CA PRO A 5 5.10 -4.12 -25.83
C PRO A 5 4.62 -4.72 -24.50
N ILE A 6 5.57 -5.23 -23.72
CA ILE A 6 5.29 -5.80 -22.40
C ILE A 6 4.96 -4.62 -21.49
N LYS A 7 3.72 -4.59 -20.97
CA LYS A 7 3.37 -3.62 -19.94
C LYS A 7 4.22 -3.86 -18.71
N PRO A 8 4.70 -2.80 -18.02
CA PRO A 8 5.41 -2.98 -16.78
C PRO A 8 4.53 -3.74 -15.76
N PRO A 9 5.13 -4.60 -14.93
CA PRO A 9 4.41 -5.24 -13.83
C PRO A 9 3.83 -4.20 -12.87
N LYS A 10 2.63 -4.48 -12.34
CA LYS A 10 1.98 -3.61 -11.36
C LYS A 10 2.39 -3.99 -9.94
N LEU A 11 2.78 -3.00 -9.14
CA LEU A 11 3.04 -3.14 -7.72
C LEU A 11 1.99 -2.35 -6.94
N TYR A 12 1.06 -3.06 -6.29
CA TYR A 12 0.05 -2.43 -5.46
C TYR A 12 0.55 -2.22 -4.03
N PHE A 13 0.30 -1.04 -3.47
CA PHE A 13 0.71 -0.71 -2.12
C PHE A 13 -0.33 0.14 -1.39
N SER A 14 -0.28 0.13 -0.05
CA SER A 14 -1.07 1.06 0.77
C SER A 14 -0.17 1.72 1.81
N PHE A 15 -0.29 3.04 2.00
CA PHE A 15 0.38 3.77 3.06
C PHE A 15 -0.05 3.32 4.46
N ARG A 16 -1.24 2.73 4.59
CA ARG A 16 -1.72 2.12 5.85
C ARG A 16 -1.05 0.76 6.13
N SER A 17 -0.53 0.10 5.11
CA SER A 17 -0.05 -1.28 5.20
C SER A 17 1.42 -1.32 5.63
N PRO A 18 1.74 -1.84 6.84
CA PRO A 18 3.13 -2.00 7.26
C PRO A 18 3.91 -2.95 6.34
N TYR A 19 3.25 -3.97 5.77
CA TYR A 19 3.88 -4.88 4.83
C TYR A 19 4.17 -4.22 3.48
N SER A 20 3.32 -3.30 3.02
CA SER A 20 3.62 -2.49 1.84
C SER A 20 4.85 -1.63 2.05
N TRP A 21 4.99 -1.01 3.23
CA TRP A 21 6.18 -0.24 3.58
C TRP A 21 7.45 -1.10 3.60
N LEU A 22 7.44 -2.24 4.30
CA LEU A 22 8.56 -3.19 4.32
C LEU A 22 8.93 -3.67 2.91
N THR A 23 7.93 -4.00 2.09
CA THR A 23 8.13 -4.50 0.73
C THR A 23 8.76 -3.45 -0.17
N LEU A 24 8.21 -2.23 -0.20
CA LEU A 24 8.75 -1.14 -1.00
C LEU A 24 10.16 -0.75 -0.55
N ARG A 25 10.45 -0.80 0.76
CA ARG A 25 11.80 -0.60 1.28
C ARG A 25 12.78 -1.62 0.72
N ARG A 26 12.50 -2.92 0.88
CA ARG A 26 13.35 -4.01 0.37
C ARG A 26 13.52 -3.94 -1.16
N LEU A 27 12.44 -3.61 -1.88
CA LEU A 27 12.48 -3.49 -3.33
C LEU A 27 13.33 -2.32 -3.81
N ARG A 28 13.30 -1.17 -3.13
CA ARG A 28 14.15 -0.04 -3.46
C ARG A 28 15.63 -0.35 -3.25
N ASP A 29 15.96 -1.16 -2.23
CA ASP A 29 17.34 -1.59 -1.98
C ASP A 29 17.81 -2.63 -3.02
N ALA A 30 16.93 -3.54 -3.45
CA ALA A 30 17.26 -4.60 -4.42
C ALA A 30 17.18 -4.15 -5.90
N VAL A 31 16.31 -3.18 -6.20
CA VAL A 31 16.02 -2.68 -7.55
C VAL A 31 16.05 -1.14 -7.51
N PRO A 32 17.21 -0.51 -7.73
CA PRO A 32 17.38 0.94 -7.57
C PRO A 32 16.42 1.80 -8.42
N ASN A 33 15.99 1.27 -9.57
CA ASN A 33 15.05 1.91 -10.49
C ASN A 33 13.63 1.32 -10.40
N VAL A 34 13.22 0.81 -9.23
CA VAL A 34 11.91 0.16 -9.03
C VAL A 34 10.74 1.00 -9.55
N MET A 35 10.82 2.33 -9.41
CA MET A 35 9.77 3.26 -9.85
C MET A 35 9.68 3.39 -11.37
N ASP A 36 10.74 3.04 -12.11
CA ASP A 36 10.76 3.08 -13.57
C ASP A 36 10.37 1.74 -14.19
N VAL A 37 10.54 0.63 -13.45
CA VAL A 37 10.28 -0.73 -13.94
C VAL A 37 8.94 -1.31 -13.50
N PHE A 38 8.31 -0.75 -12.46
CA PHE A 38 6.97 -1.12 -12.01
C PHE A 38 5.98 0.03 -12.17
N ASP A 39 4.74 -0.32 -12.52
CA ASP A 39 3.58 0.54 -12.30
C ASP A 39 3.20 0.48 -10.82
N VAL A 40 3.69 1.44 -10.02
CA VAL A 40 3.46 1.46 -8.57
C VAL A 40 2.13 2.17 -8.27
N MET A 41 1.12 1.38 -7.89
CA MET A 41 -0.27 1.82 -7.78
C MET A 41 -0.75 1.80 -6.33
N PRO A 42 -1.22 2.94 -5.78
CA PRO A 42 -1.80 2.96 -4.45
C PRO A 42 -3.16 2.26 -4.43
N TYR A 43 -3.50 1.66 -3.30
CA TYR A 43 -4.87 1.27 -2.96
C TYR A 43 -5.15 1.64 -1.50
N TRP A 44 -6.39 2.03 -1.21
CA TRP A 44 -6.82 2.45 0.12
C TRP A 44 -8.31 2.17 0.33
N ASP A 45 -8.74 2.33 1.57
CA ASP A 45 -10.14 2.34 1.96
C ASP A 45 -10.72 3.73 1.63
N PRO A 46 -11.56 3.85 0.59
CA PRO A 46 -12.02 5.15 0.12
C PRO A 46 -12.93 5.83 1.14
N ASP A 47 -12.85 7.16 1.21
CA ASP A 47 -13.81 7.96 1.97
C ASP A 47 -15.23 7.84 1.39
N GLU A 48 -16.20 8.44 2.07
CA GLU A 48 -17.59 8.36 1.62
C GLU A 48 -17.82 8.93 0.22
N ARG A 49 -17.09 9.98 -0.17
CA ARG A 49 -17.23 10.60 -1.50
C ARG A 49 -16.68 9.67 -2.56
N THR A 50 -15.45 9.20 -2.39
CA THR A 50 -14.78 8.30 -3.33
C THR A 50 -15.49 6.95 -3.42
N SER A 51 -16.05 6.46 -2.31
CA SER A 51 -16.90 5.27 -2.29
C SER A 51 -18.16 5.44 -3.15
N ARG A 52 -18.84 6.60 -3.08
CA ARG A 52 -20.02 6.89 -3.91
C ARG A 52 -19.66 6.96 -5.39
N GLU A 53 -18.56 7.61 -5.73
CA GLU A 53 -18.07 7.71 -7.11
C GLU A 53 -17.68 6.33 -7.67
N LEU A 54 -17.02 5.50 -6.86
CA LEU A 54 -16.69 4.12 -7.22
C LEU A 54 -17.96 3.29 -7.51
N ALA A 55 -18.97 3.39 -6.66
CA ALA A 55 -20.25 2.70 -6.85
C ALA A 55 -20.99 3.17 -8.11
N GLN A 56 -20.98 4.48 -8.40
CA GLN A 56 -21.56 5.03 -9.64
C GLN A 56 -20.85 4.52 -10.90
N ALA A 57 -19.56 4.26 -10.81
CA ALA A 57 -18.78 3.63 -11.87
C ALA A 57 -18.98 2.11 -11.97
N GLY A 58 -19.83 1.50 -11.11
CA GLY A 58 -20.09 0.07 -11.07
C GLY A 58 -19.02 -0.75 -10.35
N GLY A 59 -18.17 -0.11 -9.54
CA GLY A 59 -17.15 -0.76 -8.72
C GLY A 59 -17.58 -0.92 -7.26
N GLU A 60 -16.83 -1.74 -6.53
CA GLU A 60 -17.01 -1.92 -5.08
C GLU A 60 -15.65 -2.10 -4.39
N PHE A 61 -15.61 -1.80 -3.09
CA PHE A 61 -14.42 -1.98 -2.27
C PHE A 61 -14.50 -3.27 -1.46
N HIS A 62 -13.54 -4.17 -1.66
CA HIS A 62 -13.58 -5.54 -1.15
C HIS A 62 -12.81 -5.78 0.16
N TYR A 63 -12.57 -4.75 0.97
CA TYR A 63 -11.85 -4.94 2.23
C TYR A 63 -12.79 -5.28 3.38
N ALA A 64 -12.51 -6.41 4.04
CA ALA A 64 -13.17 -6.77 5.28
C ALA A 64 -12.37 -6.26 6.49
N GLN A 65 -13.06 -5.69 7.47
CA GLN A 65 -12.45 -5.34 8.75
C GLN A 65 -11.83 -6.58 9.40
N MET A 66 -10.59 -6.42 9.86
CA MET A 66 -9.84 -7.51 10.48
C MET A 66 -10.28 -7.75 11.92
N SER A 67 -10.17 -8.99 12.39
CA SER A 67 -10.36 -9.29 13.81
C SER A 67 -9.28 -8.63 14.65
N ARG A 68 -9.59 -8.31 15.91
CA ARG A 68 -8.61 -7.76 16.87
C ARG A 68 -7.38 -8.67 17.01
N ALA A 69 -7.57 -9.99 17.05
CA ALA A 69 -6.47 -10.94 17.15
C ALA A 69 -5.54 -10.88 15.93
N LYS A 70 -6.11 -10.80 14.72
CA LYS A 70 -5.33 -10.62 13.48
C LYS A 70 -4.57 -9.29 13.50
N HIS A 71 -5.21 -8.21 13.95
CA HIS A 71 -4.57 -6.91 14.06
C HIS A 71 -3.36 -6.93 14.99
N LEU A 72 -3.52 -7.43 16.22
CA LEU A 72 -2.44 -7.54 17.21
C LEU A 72 -1.28 -8.41 16.71
N TYR A 73 -1.59 -9.49 15.99
CA TYR A 73 -0.57 -10.32 15.36
C TYR A 73 0.25 -9.55 14.34
N ILE A 74 -0.39 -8.78 13.44
CA ILE A 74 0.30 -7.96 12.43
C ILE A 74 1.25 -6.94 13.09
N LEU A 75 0.83 -6.31 14.18
CA LEU A 75 1.68 -5.37 14.91
C LEU A 75 2.96 -6.03 15.44
N MET A 76 2.83 -7.22 16.02
CA MET A 76 3.98 -7.98 16.52
C MET A 76 4.87 -8.48 15.39
N ASP A 77 4.29 -9.06 14.34
CA ASP A 77 5.02 -9.65 13.21
C ASP A 77 5.84 -8.59 12.46
N THR A 78 5.22 -7.45 12.15
CA THR A 78 5.92 -6.34 11.50
C THR A 78 7.11 -5.86 12.32
N LYS A 79 6.94 -5.75 13.65
CA LYS A 79 8.04 -5.37 14.56
C LYS A 79 9.18 -6.39 14.52
N ARG A 80 8.87 -7.69 14.50
CA ARG A 80 9.87 -8.77 14.41
C ARG A 80 10.65 -8.70 13.09
N LEU A 81 9.97 -8.49 11.97
CA LEU A 81 10.59 -8.35 10.65
C LEU A 81 11.52 -7.13 10.61
N ALA A 82 11.05 -5.98 11.08
CA ALA A 82 11.85 -4.76 11.15
C ALA A 82 13.10 -4.94 12.03
N GLN A 83 12.95 -5.59 13.19
CA GLN A 83 14.08 -5.87 14.08
C GLN A 83 15.10 -6.83 13.46
N ALA A 84 14.64 -7.87 12.75
CA ALA A 84 15.52 -8.82 12.08
C ALA A 84 16.36 -8.15 10.98
N GLU A 85 15.85 -7.08 10.38
CA GLU A 85 16.56 -6.26 9.38
C GLU A 85 17.35 -5.10 9.99
N GLY A 86 17.31 -4.92 11.32
CA GLY A 86 17.98 -3.80 12.00
C GLY A 86 17.42 -2.43 11.63
N ILE A 87 16.16 -2.35 11.17
CA ILE A 87 15.56 -1.10 10.71
C ILE A 87 14.70 -0.46 11.81
N PRO A 88 14.84 0.85 12.06
CA PRO A 88 13.96 1.54 12.99
C PRO A 88 12.55 1.63 12.40
N MET A 89 11.56 1.27 13.21
CA MET A 89 10.15 1.34 12.84
C MET A 89 9.35 2.05 13.93
N ALA A 90 8.48 2.96 13.51
CA ALA A 90 7.51 3.62 14.37
C ALA A 90 6.10 3.45 13.77
N TRP A 91 5.12 3.28 14.65
CA TRP A 91 3.71 3.30 14.24
C TRP A 91 3.23 4.76 14.14
N PRO A 92 2.35 5.08 13.17
CA PRO A 92 1.69 6.38 13.13
C PRO A 92 0.97 6.66 14.46
N ILE A 93 1.06 7.89 14.96
CA ILE A 93 0.45 8.31 16.24
C ILE A 93 -1.03 8.69 16.04
N ASP A 94 -1.46 8.88 14.79
CA ASP A 94 -2.79 9.37 14.47
C ASP A 94 -3.89 8.39 14.92
N VAL A 95 -4.87 8.93 15.66
CA VAL A 95 -6.00 8.19 16.23
C VAL A 95 -7.05 7.92 15.16
N ASP A 96 -7.18 8.80 14.16
CA ASP A 96 -8.12 8.67 13.04
C ASP A 96 -7.46 9.13 11.72
N PRO A 97 -6.50 8.34 11.19
CA PRO A 97 -5.72 8.74 10.03
C PRO A 97 -6.54 8.81 8.75
N PHE A 98 -6.52 9.98 8.11
CA PHE A 98 -7.10 10.18 6.78
C PHE A 98 -6.16 9.65 5.67
N TRP A 99 -6.28 8.35 5.38
CA TRP A 99 -5.41 7.69 4.42
C TRP A 99 -5.64 8.09 2.97
N GLU A 100 -6.81 8.57 2.58
CA GLU A 100 -7.06 8.90 1.17
C GLU A 100 -6.14 10.01 0.66
N LEU A 101 -5.89 11.04 1.45
CA LEU A 101 -5.06 12.18 1.07
C LEU A 101 -3.66 11.78 0.56
N PRO A 102 -2.84 10.98 1.29
CA PRO A 102 -1.53 10.59 0.78
C PRO A 102 -1.61 9.70 -0.47
N HIS A 103 -2.64 8.86 -0.64
CA HIS A 103 -2.79 8.05 -1.85
C HIS A 103 -3.19 8.90 -3.07
N LEU A 104 -4.09 9.88 -2.90
CA LEU A 104 -4.40 10.85 -3.95
C LEU A 104 -3.18 11.73 -4.28
N GLY A 105 -2.40 12.11 -3.26
CA GLY A 105 -1.13 12.82 -3.44
C GLY A 105 -0.14 12.03 -4.30
N TRP A 106 -0.04 10.71 -4.09
CA TRP A 106 0.76 9.83 -4.94
C TRP A 106 0.28 9.80 -6.39
N LEU A 107 -1.03 9.71 -6.64
CA LEU A 107 -1.59 9.69 -8.00
C LEU A 107 -1.41 11.01 -8.75
N ARG A 108 -1.27 12.12 -8.02
CA ARG A 108 -1.11 13.46 -8.59
C ARG A 108 0.33 13.83 -8.93
N ALA A 109 1.30 13.26 -8.20
CA ALA A 109 2.73 13.55 -8.32
C ALA A 109 3.30 13.10 -9.66
#